data_AF-A0A3E0U353-F1
#
_entry.id   AF-A0A3E0U353-F1
#
_cell.length_a   1.000
_cell.length_b   1.000
_cell.length_c   1.000
_cell.angle_alpha   90.00
_cell.angle_beta   90.00
_cell.angle_gamma   90.00
#
_symmetry.space_group_name_H-M   'P 1'
#
loop_
_entity.id
_entity.type
_entity.pdbx_description
1 polymer ?
#
loop_
_entity_poly.entity_id
_entity_poly.type
_entity_poly.pdbx_seq_one_letter_code
_entity_poly.pdbx_strand_id
1 'polypeptide(L)'
;MSKLLFSLFLHFVFVTSVAIAATENTKLLNTARTYFSPLPKPLLAQNQNTQARIALGKKLYFETALSINNSQSCNTCHRLDNLLENGGAGVDNLKTSIGALGKLGARNAPSTWNSSLHFAQFWDARVKTLVEQATLPIFNPLEMAITSPEQVIRRLEGKGYTKLFEQAFPARADTTNPITMENLAIALADFQRTLISQDRFDTYLKGDEAALNRQEKAGLRLFIEKGCVACHNGPAMGGQLLMKMGIVEPYPNKVDLGRAQVTSNAGDKFFFKVPSMRNVLNTAPYFHDGAATTIEQAIIDTAKHQLGIRLTEQEIQDIKAFFSSLNNQAAFSFNTRQ
;
A
#
# COMPACT_ATOMS: atom_id res chain seq x y z
N MET A 1 -47.86 -38.73 16.62
CA MET A 1 -47.40 -37.59 17.46
C MET A 1 -45.87 -37.45 17.56
N SER A 2 -45.10 -38.54 17.70
CA SER A 2 -43.62 -38.47 17.84
C SER A 2 -42.87 -37.82 16.65
N LYS A 3 -43.21 -38.13 15.39
CA LYS A 3 -42.52 -37.55 14.21
C LYS A 3 -42.76 -36.04 14.03
N LEU A 4 -43.94 -35.54 14.41
CA LEU A 4 -44.29 -34.12 14.27
C LEU A 4 -43.58 -33.25 15.32
N LEU A 5 -43.48 -33.75 16.55
CA LEU A 5 -42.75 -33.10 17.64
C LEU A 5 -41.23 -33.09 17.39
N PHE A 6 -40.68 -34.16 16.82
CA PHE A 6 -39.26 -34.21 16.43
C PHE A 6 -38.94 -33.23 15.29
N SER A 7 -39.84 -33.12 14.30
CA SER A 7 -39.70 -32.16 13.20
C SER A 7 -39.80 -30.70 13.67
N LEU A 8 -40.72 -30.38 14.57
CA LEU A 8 -40.84 -29.03 15.17
C LEU A 8 -39.62 -28.68 16.03
N PHE A 9 -39.07 -29.64 16.77
CA PHE A 9 -37.88 -29.43 17.60
C PHE A 9 -36.63 -29.18 16.74
N LEU A 10 -36.45 -29.95 15.65
CA LEU A 10 -35.37 -29.71 14.68
C LEU A 10 -35.50 -28.37 13.97
N HIS A 11 -36.71 -27.94 13.60
CA HIS A 11 -36.92 -26.62 13.00
C HIS A 11 -36.63 -25.50 14.00
N PHE A 12 -37.04 -25.64 15.26
CA PHE A 12 -36.79 -24.63 16.30
C PHE A 12 -35.30 -24.49 16.62
N VAL A 13 -34.57 -25.61 16.77
CA VAL A 13 -33.11 -25.61 16.99
C VAL A 13 -32.36 -25.03 15.78
N PHE A 14 -32.82 -25.32 14.57
CA PHE A 14 -32.23 -24.75 13.36
C PHE A 14 -32.43 -23.23 13.28
N VAL A 15 -33.66 -22.73 13.52
CA VAL A 15 -33.98 -21.30 13.49
C VAL A 15 -33.21 -20.51 14.55
N THR A 16 -33.05 -21.03 15.77
CA THR A 16 -32.28 -20.36 16.82
C THR A 16 -30.79 -20.31 16.49
N SER A 17 -30.21 -21.38 15.93
CA SER A 17 -28.79 -21.40 15.54
C SER A 17 -28.46 -20.40 14.42
N VAL A 18 -29.37 -20.23 13.44
CA VAL A 18 -29.22 -19.26 12.35
C VAL A 18 -29.31 -17.83 12.86
N ALA A 19 -30.25 -17.55 13.77
CA ALA A 19 -30.40 -16.22 14.37
C ALA A 19 -29.15 -15.82 15.20
N ILE A 20 -28.55 -16.75 15.94
CA ILE A 20 -27.31 -16.49 16.71
C ILE A 20 -26.14 -16.19 15.76
N ALA A 21 -25.95 -17.01 14.71
CA ALA A 21 -24.87 -16.81 13.75
C ALA A 21 -24.99 -15.50 12.97
N ALA A 22 -26.22 -15.09 12.60
CA ALA A 22 -26.46 -13.77 12.00
C ALA A 22 -26.10 -12.65 12.97
N THR A 23 -26.52 -12.76 14.24
CA THR A 23 -26.21 -11.76 15.28
C THR A 23 -24.71 -11.61 15.51
N GLU A 24 -23.95 -12.71 15.53
CA GLU A 24 -22.49 -12.68 15.70
C GLU A 24 -21.75 -12.04 14.51
N ASN A 25 -22.20 -12.30 13.28
CA ASN A 25 -21.57 -11.72 12.09
C ASN A 25 -21.81 -10.22 11.99
N THR A 26 -23.03 -9.75 12.28
CA THR A 26 -23.34 -8.32 12.36
C THR A 26 -22.54 -7.64 13.48
N LYS A 27 -22.35 -8.32 14.62
CA LYS A 27 -21.50 -7.82 15.71
C LYS A 27 -20.05 -7.64 15.26
N LEU A 28 -19.46 -8.64 14.58
CA LEU A 28 -18.09 -8.54 14.06
C LEU A 28 -17.94 -7.40 13.06
N LEU A 29 -18.92 -7.21 12.16
CA LEU A 29 -18.91 -6.10 11.20
C LEU A 29 -18.92 -4.75 11.92
N ASN A 30 -19.78 -4.59 12.92
CA ASN A 30 -19.85 -3.36 13.71
C ASN A 30 -18.55 -3.11 14.48
N THR A 31 -17.92 -4.13 15.05
CA THR A 31 -16.60 -4.02 15.67
C THR A 31 -15.52 -3.67 14.64
N ALA A 32 -15.53 -4.27 13.44
CA ALA A 32 -14.56 -3.92 12.41
C ALA A 32 -14.66 -2.44 12.02
N ARG A 33 -15.88 -1.89 11.92
CA ARG A 33 -16.14 -0.48 11.61
C ARG A 33 -15.65 0.52 12.67
N THR A 34 -15.32 0.08 13.89
CA THR A 34 -14.70 0.97 14.88
C THR A 34 -13.21 1.17 14.63
N TYR A 35 -12.56 0.25 13.92
CA TYR A 35 -11.12 0.30 13.62
C TYR A 35 -10.82 0.63 12.16
N PHE A 36 -11.73 0.30 11.25
CA PHE A 36 -11.51 0.37 9.81
C PHE A 36 -12.61 1.14 9.11
N SER A 37 -12.28 1.69 7.95
CA SER A 37 -13.21 2.29 7.01
C SER A 37 -12.93 1.79 5.60
N PRO A 38 -13.93 1.75 4.70
CA PRO A 38 -13.69 1.49 3.30
C PRO A 38 -12.69 2.49 2.71
N LEU A 39 -11.91 2.08 1.72
CA LEU A 39 -11.07 2.99 0.96
C LEU A 39 -11.93 4.09 0.33
N PRO A 40 -11.44 5.34 0.29
CA PRO A 40 -12.14 6.39 -0.42
C PRO A 40 -12.21 6.03 -1.91
N LYS A 41 -13.22 6.55 -2.60
CA LYS A 41 -13.18 6.50 -4.06
C LYS A 41 -11.91 7.22 -4.53
N PRO A 42 -11.20 6.73 -5.57
CA PRO A 42 -10.11 7.47 -6.18
C PRO A 42 -10.57 8.91 -6.43
N LEU A 43 -9.66 9.87 -6.27
CA LEU A 43 -9.92 11.24 -6.67
C LEU A 43 -10.06 11.24 -8.20
N LEU A 44 -11.27 10.99 -8.70
CA LEU A 44 -11.59 11.15 -10.11
C LEU A 44 -11.58 12.65 -10.37
N ALA A 45 -10.47 13.10 -10.96
CA ALA A 45 -10.19 14.47 -11.36
C ALA A 45 -11.42 15.22 -11.86
N GLN A 46 -11.93 16.14 -11.04
CA GLN A 46 -13.19 16.86 -11.25
C GLN A 46 -13.16 17.81 -12.47
N ASN A 47 -12.01 18.03 -13.11
CA ASN A 47 -11.85 18.91 -14.27
C ASN A 47 -10.80 18.41 -15.29
N GLN A 48 -10.86 18.94 -16.52
CA GLN A 48 -9.99 18.56 -17.65
C GLN A 48 -8.49 18.71 -17.35
N ASN A 49 -8.07 19.80 -16.70
CA ASN A 49 -6.66 20.02 -16.36
C ASN A 49 -6.13 18.93 -15.41
N THR A 50 -6.95 18.49 -14.45
CA THR A 50 -6.56 17.42 -13.53
C THR A 50 -6.48 16.07 -14.25
N GLN A 51 -7.34 15.81 -15.25
CA GLN A 51 -7.23 14.62 -16.10
C GLN A 51 -5.93 14.63 -16.92
N ALA A 52 -5.57 15.78 -17.50
CA ALA A 52 -4.31 15.94 -18.23
C ALA A 52 -3.07 15.74 -17.32
N ARG A 53 -3.09 16.24 -16.07
CA ARG A 53 -2.03 15.98 -15.08
C ARG A 53 -1.91 14.50 -14.71
N ILE A 54 -3.03 13.80 -14.52
CA ILE A 54 -3.02 12.35 -14.24
C ILE A 54 -2.45 11.58 -15.43
N ALA A 55 -2.86 11.92 -16.67
CA ALA A 55 -2.35 11.28 -17.87
C ALA A 55 -0.84 11.50 -18.05
N LEU A 56 -0.38 12.73 -17.85
CA LEU A 56 1.04 13.07 -17.85
C LEU A 56 1.79 12.30 -16.76
N GLY A 57 1.27 12.28 -15.53
CA GLY A 57 1.83 11.55 -14.39
C GLY A 57 1.96 10.06 -14.65
N LYS A 58 0.93 9.45 -15.25
CA LYS A 58 0.96 8.06 -15.69
C LYS A 58 2.10 7.85 -16.67
N LYS A 59 2.21 8.68 -17.72
CA LYS A 59 3.28 8.55 -18.71
C LYS A 59 4.68 8.69 -18.08
N LEU A 60 4.85 9.60 -17.13
CA LEU A 60 6.11 9.82 -16.40
C LEU A 60 6.47 8.65 -15.47
N TYR A 61 5.49 8.00 -14.85
CA TYR A 61 5.71 6.83 -13.98
C TYR A 61 6.40 5.66 -14.73
N PHE A 62 6.15 5.56 -16.03
CA PHE A 62 6.78 4.59 -16.94
C PHE A 62 7.95 5.17 -17.75
N GLU A 63 8.33 6.44 -17.56
CA GLU A 63 9.37 7.08 -18.36
C GLU A 63 10.77 6.76 -17.87
N THR A 64 11.51 6.01 -18.68
CA THR A 64 12.89 5.60 -18.41
C THR A 64 13.91 6.73 -18.48
N ALA A 65 13.62 7.82 -19.22
CA ALA A 65 14.52 8.97 -19.36
C ALA A 65 14.81 9.69 -18.04
N LEU A 66 13.99 9.42 -17.02
CA LEU A 66 14.19 9.91 -15.65
C LEU A 66 15.32 9.18 -14.90
N SER A 67 15.93 8.13 -15.47
CA SER A 67 17.08 7.43 -14.89
C SER A 67 18.36 7.68 -15.66
N ILE A 68 19.51 7.73 -14.97
CA ILE A 68 20.81 8.12 -15.55
C ILE A 68 21.18 7.33 -16.81
N ASN A 69 20.78 6.06 -16.88
CA ASN A 69 21.09 5.13 -17.98
C ASN A 69 19.90 4.87 -18.93
N ASN A 70 18.79 5.62 -18.80
CA ASN A 70 17.57 5.44 -19.60
C ASN A 70 16.95 4.03 -19.54
N SER A 71 17.11 3.30 -18.44
CA SER A 71 16.61 1.91 -18.30
C SER A 71 15.61 1.71 -17.16
N GLN A 72 15.46 2.69 -16.25
CA GLN A 72 14.60 2.57 -15.08
C GLN A 72 13.56 3.69 -15.01
N SER A 73 12.37 3.35 -14.52
CA SER A 73 11.31 4.29 -14.17
C SER A 73 10.77 3.97 -12.77
N CYS A 74 9.78 4.73 -12.29
CA CYS A 74 9.09 4.39 -11.03
C CYS A 74 8.54 2.95 -11.06
N ASN A 75 8.00 2.54 -12.20
CA ASN A 75 7.45 1.20 -12.41
C ASN A 75 8.49 0.08 -12.32
N THR A 76 9.80 0.34 -12.48
CA THR A 76 10.83 -0.69 -12.35
C THR A 76 10.82 -1.32 -10.95
N CYS A 77 10.71 -0.49 -9.91
CA CYS A 77 10.66 -0.94 -8.51
C CYS A 77 9.21 -1.05 -7.99
N HIS A 78 8.28 -0.27 -8.55
CA HIS A 78 6.89 -0.23 -8.14
C HIS A 78 5.97 -0.75 -9.26
N ARG A 79 6.04 -2.05 -9.55
CA ARG A 79 5.45 -2.61 -10.78
C ARG A 79 3.93 -2.61 -10.72
N LEU A 80 3.29 -1.84 -11.61
CA LEU A 80 1.84 -1.84 -11.84
C LEU A 80 1.44 -2.73 -13.02
N ASP A 81 2.40 -3.09 -13.87
CA ASP A 81 2.23 -3.75 -15.18
C ASP A 81 2.39 -5.27 -15.19
N ASN A 82 2.47 -5.91 -14.02
CA ASN A 82 2.87 -7.31 -13.95
C ASN A 82 1.80 -8.35 -14.35
N LEU A 83 2.33 -9.45 -14.89
CA LEU A 83 1.72 -10.69 -15.41
C LEU A 83 0.88 -11.52 -14.40
N LEU A 84 0.57 -10.99 -13.22
CA LEU A 84 -0.35 -11.66 -12.30
C LEU A 84 -1.77 -11.31 -12.72
N GLU A 85 -2.71 -12.26 -12.63
CA GLU A 85 -4.09 -12.15 -13.14
C GLU A 85 -4.90 -10.95 -12.62
N ASN A 86 -4.35 -10.16 -11.68
CA ASN A 86 -4.97 -9.00 -11.04
C ASN A 86 -4.19 -7.67 -11.21
N GLY A 87 -3.21 -7.61 -12.13
CA GLY A 87 -2.31 -6.46 -12.28
C GLY A 87 -1.17 -6.44 -11.26
N GLY A 88 -0.21 -5.53 -11.44
CA GLY A 88 0.97 -5.47 -10.59
C GLY A 88 0.68 -4.99 -9.16
N ALA A 89 1.28 -5.66 -8.17
CA ALA A 89 1.13 -5.36 -6.74
C ALA A 89 1.76 -4.02 -6.29
N GLY A 90 2.35 -3.25 -7.22
CA GLY A 90 3.03 -2.00 -6.95
C GLY A 90 4.42 -2.18 -6.34
N VAL A 91 5.02 -3.37 -6.46
CA VAL A 91 6.35 -3.73 -5.95
C VAL A 91 7.10 -4.60 -6.97
N ASP A 92 8.42 -4.74 -6.80
CA ASP A 92 9.29 -5.60 -7.61
C ASP A 92 9.50 -7.01 -7.05
N ASN A 93 8.98 -7.26 -5.84
CA ASN A 93 9.13 -8.51 -5.08
C ASN A 93 10.59 -8.88 -4.76
N LEU A 94 11.48 -7.89 -4.65
CA LEU A 94 12.86 -8.07 -4.22
C LEU A 94 13.04 -7.71 -2.75
N LYS A 95 14.07 -8.29 -2.10
CA LYS A 95 14.46 -7.92 -0.73
C LYS A 95 14.76 -6.41 -0.64
N THR A 96 15.59 -5.93 -1.56
CA THR A 96 15.80 -4.51 -1.85
C THR A 96 15.93 -4.34 -3.36
N SER A 97 15.47 -3.21 -3.88
CA SER A 97 15.46 -2.94 -5.31
C SER A 97 16.86 -2.67 -5.86
N ILE A 98 17.05 -2.92 -7.16
CA ILE A 98 18.30 -2.64 -7.88
C ILE A 98 18.16 -1.28 -8.58
N GLY A 99 19.04 -0.33 -8.26
CA GLY A 99 19.09 0.98 -8.91
C GLY A 99 19.78 0.96 -10.27
N ALA A 100 19.74 2.09 -10.98
CA ALA A 100 20.18 2.25 -12.37
C ALA A 100 21.68 2.00 -12.54
N LEU A 101 22.47 2.18 -11.48
CA LEU A 101 23.90 1.89 -11.46
C LEU A 101 24.22 0.44 -11.04
N GLY A 102 23.22 -0.44 -10.97
CA GLY A 102 23.37 -1.84 -10.56
C GLY A 102 23.56 -2.04 -9.05
N LYS A 103 23.42 -0.98 -8.25
CA LYS A 103 23.57 -1.04 -6.79
C LYS A 103 22.25 -1.38 -6.12
N LEU A 104 22.30 -2.17 -5.05
CA LEU A 104 21.12 -2.45 -4.23
C LEU A 104 20.76 -1.24 -3.36
N GLY A 105 19.46 -0.97 -3.25
CA GLY A 105 18.91 -0.05 -2.27
C GLY A 105 19.05 -0.57 -0.84
N ALA A 106 18.82 0.32 0.13
CA ALA A 106 18.95 0.01 1.55
C ALA A 106 17.68 -0.61 2.18
N ARG A 107 16.52 -0.46 1.54
CA ARG A 107 15.22 -0.90 2.05
C ARG A 107 14.40 -1.59 0.96
N ASN A 108 13.46 -2.43 1.39
CA ASN A 108 12.41 -2.98 0.53
C ASN A 108 11.53 -1.85 -0.02
N ALA A 109 11.17 -1.91 -1.30
CA ALA A 109 10.30 -0.92 -1.95
C ALA A 109 8.83 -1.19 -1.59
N PRO A 110 8.15 -0.29 -0.84
CA PRO A 110 6.75 -0.49 -0.51
C PRO A 110 5.85 -0.28 -1.73
N SER A 111 4.62 -0.80 -1.68
CA SER A 111 3.65 -0.60 -2.76
C SER A 111 3.26 0.87 -2.92
N THR A 112 3.11 1.33 -4.17
CA THR A 112 2.51 2.65 -4.47
C THR A 112 0.99 2.63 -4.40
N TRP A 113 0.34 1.47 -4.33
CA TRP A 113 -1.10 1.39 -4.11
C TRP A 113 -1.45 1.96 -2.72
N ASN A 114 -2.45 2.82 -2.67
CA ASN A 114 -2.96 3.49 -1.49
C ASN A 114 -1.96 4.43 -0.78
N SER A 115 -0.81 4.73 -1.40
CA SER A 115 0.24 5.56 -0.79
C SER A 115 -0.23 6.99 -0.48
N SER A 116 -1.24 7.47 -1.20
CA SER A 116 -1.89 8.77 -0.99
C SER A 116 -2.65 8.87 0.32
N LEU A 117 -2.97 7.74 0.96
CA LEU A 117 -3.67 7.69 2.25
C LEU A 117 -2.70 7.79 3.43
N HIS A 118 -1.39 7.65 3.21
CA HIS A 118 -0.41 7.71 4.29
C HIS A 118 -0.19 9.15 4.79
N PHE A 119 -0.02 9.33 6.11
CA PHE A 119 0.25 10.64 6.70
C PHE A 119 1.64 11.20 6.32
N ALA A 120 2.56 10.30 5.91
CA ALA A 120 3.91 10.58 5.46
C ALA A 120 4.40 9.45 4.54
N GLN A 121 5.45 9.71 3.77
CA GLN A 121 6.01 8.77 2.80
C GLN A 121 7.35 8.18 3.25
N PHE A 122 7.75 7.07 2.63
CA PHE A 122 8.85 6.18 3.03
C PHE A 122 8.66 5.48 4.38
N TRP A 123 9.52 4.49 4.64
CA TRP A 123 9.56 3.73 5.90
C TRP A 123 9.90 4.58 7.12
N ASP A 124 10.66 5.66 6.97
CA ASP A 124 11.10 6.57 8.03
C ASP A 124 10.24 7.85 8.15
N ALA A 125 9.16 7.95 7.35
CA ALA A 125 8.28 9.11 7.31
C ALA A 125 9.00 10.44 7.01
N ARG A 126 10.14 10.43 6.29
CA ARG A 126 11.00 11.63 6.14
C ARG A 126 10.39 12.77 5.34
N VAL A 127 9.38 12.49 4.50
CA VAL A 127 8.63 13.53 3.76
C VAL A 127 7.14 13.37 4.02
N LYS A 128 6.42 14.50 4.03
CA LYS A 128 5.00 14.52 4.43
C LYS A 128 4.07 14.21 3.26
N THR A 129 4.45 14.58 2.04
CA THR A 129 3.55 14.53 0.89
C THR A 129 4.09 13.67 -0.25
N LEU A 130 3.17 13.18 -1.11
CA LEU A 130 3.56 12.50 -2.36
C LEU A 130 4.30 13.43 -3.32
N VAL A 131 4.00 14.73 -3.32
CA VAL A 131 4.70 15.71 -4.17
C VAL A 131 6.16 15.83 -3.76
N GLU A 132 6.43 15.95 -2.46
CA GLU A 132 7.81 15.93 -1.94
C GLU A 132 8.51 14.60 -2.26
N GLN A 133 7.80 13.48 -2.13
CA GLN A 133 8.38 12.16 -2.36
C GLN A 133 8.74 11.90 -3.82
N ALA A 134 7.89 12.29 -4.77
CA ALA A 134 7.89 11.81 -6.14
C ALA A 134 9.19 12.08 -6.92
N THR A 135 9.98 13.09 -6.53
CA THR A 135 11.22 13.46 -7.22
C THR A 135 12.48 12.95 -6.53
N LEU A 136 12.41 12.54 -5.25
CA LEU A 136 13.59 12.07 -4.52
C LEU A 136 14.25 10.82 -5.14
N PRO A 137 13.50 9.81 -5.62
CA PRO A 137 14.06 8.67 -6.35
C PRO A 137 14.93 9.04 -7.56
N ILE A 138 14.55 10.12 -8.26
CA ILE A 138 15.21 10.58 -9.49
C ILE A 138 16.68 10.87 -9.22
N PHE A 139 16.98 11.49 -8.07
CA PHE A 139 18.33 11.93 -7.71
C PHE A 139 19.09 10.98 -6.77
N ASN A 140 18.43 9.95 -6.25
CA ASN A 140 19.09 8.99 -5.35
C ASN A 140 20.06 8.10 -6.16
N PRO A 141 21.36 8.06 -5.81
CA PRO A 141 22.37 7.25 -6.53
C PRO A 141 22.15 5.73 -6.43
N LEU A 142 21.32 5.27 -5.48
CA LEU A 142 20.90 3.87 -5.35
C LEU A 142 19.57 3.56 -6.06
N GLU A 143 18.95 4.57 -6.67
CA GLU A 143 17.70 4.44 -7.42
C GLU A 143 17.95 4.92 -8.87
N MET A 144 17.49 6.10 -9.28
CA MET A 144 17.53 6.52 -10.68
C MET A 144 18.77 7.38 -11.02
N ALA A 145 19.48 7.89 -10.02
CA ALA A 145 20.84 8.46 -10.11
C ALA A 145 21.06 9.63 -11.09
N ILE A 146 20.03 10.40 -11.44
CA ILE A 146 20.20 11.67 -12.15
C ILE A 146 20.97 12.66 -11.28
N THR A 147 21.84 13.46 -11.89
CA THR A 147 22.76 14.33 -11.15
C THR A 147 22.26 15.77 -10.98
N SER A 148 21.30 16.23 -11.78
CA SER A 148 20.74 17.59 -11.63
C SER A 148 19.33 17.75 -12.21
N PRO A 149 18.51 18.70 -11.70
CA PRO A 149 17.21 19.04 -12.26
C PRO A 149 17.24 19.40 -13.75
N GLU A 150 18.25 20.12 -14.20
CA GLU A 150 18.38 20.57 -15.59
C GLU A 150 18.59 19.37 -16.53
N GLN A 151 19.23 18.30 -16.06
CA GLN A 151 19.33 17.06 -16.81
C GLN A 151 17.96 16.40 -17.01
N VAL A 152 17.09 16.40 -15.99
CA VAL A 152 15.71 15.90 -16.09
C VAL A 152 14.94 16.69 -17.15
N ILE A 153 14.98 18.02 -17.04
CA ILE A 153 14.24 18.94 -17.93
C ILE A 153 14.67 18.71 -19.38
N ARG A 154 15.97 18.78 -19.68
CA ARG A 154 16.50 18.57 -21.05
C ARG A 154 16.11 17.21 -21.63
N ARG A 155 16.09 16.15 -20.82
CA ARG A 155 15.73 14.80 -21.28
C ARG A 155 14.24 14.71 -21.61
N LEU A 156 13.38 15.29 -20.79
CA LEU A 156 11.93 15.32 -21.06
C LEU A 156 11.60 16.18 -22.27
N GLU A 157 12.27 17.32 -22.45
CA GLU A 157 12.18 18.15 -23.66
C GLU A 157 12.56 17.33 -24.90
N GLY A 158 13.73 16.67 -24.88
CA GLY A 158 14.18 15.81 -25.98
C GLY A 158 13.26 14.63 -26.28
N LYS A 159 12.44 14.20 -25.31
CA LYS A 159 11.42 13.14 -25.46
C LYS A 159 10.04 13.69 -25.88
N GLY A 160 9.93 15.00 -26.10
CA GLY A 160 8.71 15.64 -26.61
C GLY A 160 7.61 15.84 -25.56
N TYR A 161 7.96 15.97 -24.28
CA TYR A 161 6.97 16.16 -23.21
C TYR A 161 6.37 17.57 -23.14
N THR A 162 6.94 18.57 -23.83
CA THR A 162 6.55 19.98 -23.69
C THR A 162 5.05 20.19 -23.83
N LYS A 163 4.44 19.69 -24.91
CA LYS A 163 2.98 19.81 -25.15
C LYS A 163 2.14 19.16 -24.05
N LEU A 164 2.60 18.03 -23.49
CA LEU A 164 1.87 17.35 -22.41
C LEU A 164 1.91 18.17 -21.11
N PHE A 165 3.04 18.84 -20.82
CA PHE A 165 3.13 19.75 -19.68
C PHE A 165 2.29 21.02 -19.89
N GLU A 166 2.28 21.61 -21.09
CA GLU A 166 1.41 22.76 -21.42
C GLU A 166 -0.07 22.44 -21.19
N GLN A 167 -0.53 21.28 -21.69
CA GLN A 167 -1.91 20.80 -21.52
C GLN A 167 -2.25 20.52 -20.05
N ALA A 168 -1.30 19.96 -19.30
CA ALA A 168 -1.49 19.62 -17.90
C ALA A 168 -1.45 20.85 -16.96
N PHE A 169 -0.74 21.91 -17.35
CA PHE A 169 -0.51 23.11 -16.54
C PHE A 169 -0.75 24.42 -17.33
N PRO A 170 -1.96 24.66 -17.88
CA PRO A 170 -2.23 25.81 -18.75
C PRO A 170 -2.13 27.16 -18.02
N ALA A 171 -2.42 27.21 -16.72
CA ALA A 171 -2.28 28.40 -15.89
C ALA A 171 -0.80 28.77 -15.58
N ARG A 172 0.16 27.97 -16.06
CA ARG A 172 1.60 28.23 -15.98
C ARG A 172 2.24 28.23 -17.38
N ALA A 173 1.43 28.25 -18.45
CA ALA A 173 1.89 28.23 -19.83
C ALA A 173 2.49 29.59 -20.28
N ASP A 174 2.33 30.64 -19.46
CA ASP A 174 2.99 31.94 -19.60
C ASP A 174 4.46 31.92 -19.11
N THR A 175 4.89 30.83 -18.45
CA THR A 175 6.30 30.62 -18.12
C THR A 175 7.08 30.13 -19.33
N THR A 176 8.34 30.55 -19.46
CA THR A 176 9.20 30.25 -20.62
C THR A 176 9.46 28.75 -20.81
N ASN A 177 9.19 27.91 -19.80
CA ASN A 177 9.29 26.46 -19.89
C ASN A 177 8.25 25.75 -18.97
N PRO A 178 7.29 25.01 -19.52
CA PRO A 178 6.27 24.30 -18.76
C PRO A 178 6.82 23.06 -18.03
N ILE A 179 8.00 22.55 -18.43
CA ILE A 179 8.67 21.41 -17.80
C ILE A 179 9.51 21.90 -16.62
N THR A 180 8.93 21.82 -15.42
CA THR A 180 9.61 22.14 -14.16
C THR A 180 9.60 20.93 -13.23
N MET A 181 10.54 20.88 -12.28
CA MET A 181 10.56 19.82 -11.26
C MET A 181 9.29 19.81 -10.41
N GLU A 182 8.69 20.98 -10.15
CA GLU A 182 7.43 21.10 -9.43
C GLU A 182 6.27 20.48 -10.22
N ASN A 183 6.14 20.82 -11.50
CA ASN A 183 5.09 20.27 -12.36
C ASN A 183 5.26 18.75 -12.54
N LEU A 184 6.51 18.27 -12.65
CA LEU A 184 6.83 16.84 -12.67
C LEU A 184 6.35 16.14 -11.40
N ALA A 185 6.67 16.71 -10.23
CA ALA A 185 6.27 16.18 -8.92
C ALA A 185 4.75 16.14 -8.76
N ILE A 186 4.05 17.21 -9.16
CA ILE A 186 2.59 17.31 -9.09
C ILE A 186 1.95 16.27 -10.00
N ALA A 187 2.41 16.13 -11.24
CA ALA A 187 1.84 15.15 -12.18
C ALA A 187 2.02 13.71 -11.67
N LEU A 188 3.21 13.34 -11.21
CA LEU A 188 3.47 12.02 -10.59
C LEU A 188 2.60 11.79 -9.35
N ALA A 189 2.43 12.80 -8.49
CA ALA A 189 1.59 12.69 -7.30
C ALA A 189 0.10 12.54 -7.67
N ASP A 190 -0.39 13.28 -8.67
CA ASP A 190 -1.77 13.18 -9.15
C ASP A 190 -2.08 11.80 -9.71
N PHE A 191 -1.17 11.20 -10.48
CA PHE A 191 -1.32 9.80 -10.91
C PHE A 191 -1.33 8.84 -9.73
N GLN A 192 -0.38 8.96 -8.79
CA GLN A 192 -0.32 8.09 -7.60
C GLN A 192 -1.58 8.20 -6.72
N ARG A 193 -2.23 9.37 -6.65
CA ARG A 193 -3.52 9.53 -5.96
C ARG A 193 -4.66 8.72 -6.58
N THR A 194 -4.55 8.34 -7.85
CA THR A 194 -5.53 7.45 -8.49
C THR A 194 -5.31 5.97 -8.16
N LEU A 195 -4.14 5.61 -7.65
CA LEU A 195 -3.78 4.23 -7.31
C LEU A 195 -4.44 3.82 -5.98
N ILE A 196 -5.76 3.74 -5.97
CA ILE A 196 -6.52 3.19 -4.86
C ILE A 196 -6.96 1.78 -5.23
N SER A 197 -6.62 0.80 -4.40
CA SER A 197 -6.99 -0.60 -4.63
C SER A 197 -8.49 -0.82 -4.43
N GLN A 198 -9.02 -1.92 -4.94
CA GLN A 198 -10.38 -2.39 -4.67
C GLN A 198 -10.28 -3.79 -4.08
N ASP A 199 -10.97 -4.08 -2.99
CA ASP A 199 -10.89 -5.39 -2.35
C ASP A 199 -12.21 -5.81 -1.68
N ARG A 200 -12.30 -7.08 -1.29
CA ARG A 200 -13.51 -7.67 -0.69
C ARG A 200 -13.77 -7.16 0.73
N PHE A 201 -12.72 -6.72 1.43
CA PHE A 201 -12.88 -6.17 2.78
C PHE A 201 -13.66 -4.85 2.77
N ASP A 202 -13.48 -4.02 1.74
CA ASP A 202 -14.30 -2.83 1.55
C ASP A 202 -15.78 -3.14 1.31
N THR A 203 -16.09 -4.21 0.56
CA THR A 203 -17.46 -4.70 0.35
C THR A 203 -18.08 -5.15 1.68
N TYR A 204 -17.30 -5.87 2.48
CA TYR A 204 -17.67 -6.26 3.85
C TYR A 204 -17.97 -5.04 4.72
N LEU A 205 -17.07 -4.08 4.78
CA LEU A 205 -17.24 -2.85 5.57
C LEU A 205 -18.43 -2.00 5.11
N LYS A 206 -18.86 -2.12 3.84
CA LYS A 206 -20.08 -1.45 3.32
C LYS A 206 -21.38 -2.16 3.70
N GLY A 207 -21.32 -3.36 4.27
CA GLY A 207 -22.49 -4.05 4.84
C GLY A 207 -22.76 -5.43 4.25
N ASP A 208 -22.02 -5.86 3.23
CA ASP A 208 -22.17 -7.21 2.69
C ASP A 208 -21.39 -8.22 3.54
N GLU A 209 -22.07 -8.80 4.53
CA GLU A 209 -21.46 -9.81 5.39
C GLU A 209 -21.02 -11.07 4.65
N ALA A 210 -21.58 -11.36 3.47
CA ALA A 210 -21.20 -12.52 2.65
C ALA A 210 -19.90 -12.28 1.88
N ALA A 211 -19.42 -11.04 1.80
CA ALA A 211 -18.15 -10.71 1.17
C ALA A 211 -16.95 -11.38 1.84
N LEU A 212 -17.07 -11.76 3.13
CA LEU A 212 -16.10 -12.59 3.85
C LEU A 212 -16.68 -13.97 4.17
N ASN A 213 -15.88 -15.01 3.90
CA ASN A 213 -16.17 -16.37 4.31
C ASN A 213 -15.93 -16.58 5.82
N ARG A 214 -16.24 -17.78 6.31
CA ARG A 214 -16.12 -18.11 7.74
C ARG A 214 -14.69 -17.95 8.28
N GLN A 215 -13.69 -18.41 7.53
CA GLN A 215 -12.29 -18.37 7.95
C GLN A 215 -11.72 -16.96 7.92
N GLU A 216 -12.04 -16.19 6.88
CA GLU A 216 -11.70 -14.76 6.77
C GLU A 216 -12.28 -13.96 7.96
N LYS A 217 -13.52 -14.26 8.38
CA LYS A 217 -14.13 -13.66 9.59
C LYS A 217 -13.43 -14.09 10.88
N ALA A 218 -13.00 -15.35 10.98
CA ALA A 218 -12.20 -15.83 12.12
C ALA A 218 -10.86 -15.07 12.20
N GLY A 219 -10.17 -14.90 11.07
CA GLY A 219 -8.95 -14.11 10.96
C GLY A 219 -9.12 -12.65 11.33
N LEU A 220 -10.18 -12.00 10.85
CA LEU A 220 -10.50 -10.61 11.21
C LEU A 220 -10.72 -10.46 12.71
N ARG A 221 -11.48 -11.39 13.32
CA ARG A 221 -11.71 -11.40 14.77
C ARG A 221 -10.40 -11.55 15.53
N LEU A 222 -9.55 -12.51 15.16
CA LEU A 222 -8.23 -12.71 15.77
C LEU A 222 -7.36 -11.46 15.61
N PHE A 223 -7.33 -10.85 14.43
CA PHE A 223 -6.55 -9.63 14.17
C PHE A 223 -6.95 -8.48 15.11
N ILE A 224 -8.25 -8.34 15.39
CA ILE A 224 -8.78 -7.36 16.34
C ILE A 224 -8.43 -7.77 17.78
N GLU A 225 -8.75 -8.99 18.20
CA GLU A 225 -8.62 -9.47 19.58
C GLU A 225 -7.17 -9.59 20.05
N LYS A 226 -6.23 -9.92 19.14
CA LYS A 226 -4.79 -9.93 19.45
C LYS A 226 -4.19 -8.53 19.52
N GLY A 227 -4.93 -7.49 19.13
CA GLY A 227 -4.50 -6.10 19.24
C GLY A 227 -3.69 -5.57 18.04
N CYS A 228 -3.64 -6.29 16.91
CA CYS A 228 -2.96 -5.81 15.70
C CYS A 228 -3.51 -4.45 15.23
N VAL A 229 -4.80 -4.20 15.48
CA VAL A 229 -5.51 -2.95 15.19
C VAL A 229 -5.00 -1.73 15.96
N ALA A 230 -4.21 -1.91 17.02
CA ALA A 230 -3.57 -0.79 17.72
C ALA A 230 -2.65 0.00 16.77
N CYS A 231 -2.04 -0.67 15.79
CA CYS A 231 -1.13 -0.07 14.81
C CYS A 231 -1.71 -0.09 13.39
N HIS A 232 -2.38 -1.17 13.02
CA HIS A 232 -2.92 -1.40 11.68
C HIS A 232 -4.43 -1.11 11.65
N ASN A 233 -4.78 0.15 11.49
CA ASN A 233 -6.16 0.64 11.48
C ASN A 233 -6.39 1.71 10.39
N GLY A 234 -7.62 2.21 10.29
CA GLY A 234 -8.04 3.15 9.28
C GLY A 234 -8.18 2.52 7.90
N PRO A 235 -8.37 3.33 6.83
CA PRO A 235 -8.71 2.83 5.50
C PRO A 235 -7.58 2.02 4.86
N ALA A 236 -6.32 2.38 5.07
CA ALA A 236 -5.18 1.62 4.57
C ALA A 236 -4.71 0.50 5.53
N MET A 237 -5.37 0.33 6.68
CA MET A 237 -4.94 -0.61 7.74
C MET A 237 -3.47 -0.41 8.14
N GLY A 238 -3.08 0.85 8.30
CA GLY A 238 -1.69 1.26 8.45
C GLY A 238 -1.42 2.61 7.78
N GLY A 239 -0.17 3.04 7.84
CA GLY A 239 0.28 4.28 7.21
C GLY A 239 -0.15 5.57 7.92
N GLN A 240 -0.69 5.49 9.13
CA GLN A 240 -1.20 6.64 9.92
C GLN A 240 -0.29 7.05 11.08
N LEU A 241 0.70 6.23 11.44
CA LEU A 241 1.56 6.47 12.60
C LEU A 241 2.93 5.82 12.45
N LEU A 242 3.86 6.25 13.31
CA LEU A 242 5.16 5.61 13.51
C LEU A 242 5.07 4.67 14.72
N MET A 243 5.61 3.46 14.59
CA MET A 243 5.85 2.57 15.74
C MET A 243 7.29 2.11 15.76
N LYS A 244 7.79 1.88 16.97
CA LYS A 244 9.02 1.13 17.15
C LYS A 244 8.83 -0.30 16.65
N MET A 245 9.75 -0.80 15.86
CA MET A 245 9.84 -2.22 15.53
C MET A 245 10.63 -2.94 16.63
N GLY A 246 10.02 -3.97 17.21
CA GLY A 246 10.49 -4.63 18.42
C GLY A 246 10.16 -3.87 19.71
N ILE A 247 8.88 -3.53 19.92
CA ILE A 247 8.40 -2.87 21.15
C ILE A 247 8.58 -3.79 22.36
N VAL A 248 8.22 -5.06 22.20
CA VAL A 248 8.26 -6.05 23.29
C VAL A 248 9.54 -6.85 23.20
N GLU A 249 9.81 -7.46 22.05
CA GLU A 249 11.07 -8.16 21.79
C GLU A 249 11.86 -7.45 20.69
N PRO A 250 13.15 -7.12 20.89
CA PRO A 250 13.95 -6.42 19.89
C PRO A 250 13.96 -7.13 18.53
N TYR A 251 13.72 -6.38 17.46
CA TYR A 251 13.87 -6.90 16.10
C TYR A 251 15.36 -7.12 15.77
N PRO A 252 15.74 -8.19 15.04
CA PRO A 252 17.16 -8.53 14.82
C PRO A 252 17.96 -7.49 14.06
N ASN A 253 17.35 -6.78 13.12
CA ASN A 253 18.03 -5.73 12.34
C ASN A 253 18.27 -4.49 13.21
N LYS A 254 19.54 -4.24 13.52
CA LYS A 254 20.01 -3.06 14.27
C LYS A 254 20.73 -2.03 13.40
N VAL A 255 20.85 -2.30 12.10
CA VAL A 255 21.57 -1.45 11.14
C VAL A 255 20.67 -0.32 10.66
N ASP A 256 19.42 -0.63 10.32
CA ASP A 256 18.45 0.39 9.96
C ASP A 256 17.88 1.04 11.22
N LEU A 257 18.24 2.31 11.46
CA LEU A 257 17.79 3.05 12.64
C LEU A 257 16.39 3.67 12.43
N GLY A 258 15.77 3.48 11.26
CA GLY A 258 14.46 4.02 10.93
C GLY A 258 14.43 5.54 11.00
N ARG A 259 13.46 6.08 11.72
CA ARG A 259 13.25 7.52 11.92
C ARG A 259 14.47 8.25 12.46
N ALA A 260 15.28 7.61 13.31
CA ALA A 260 16.49 8.23 13.86
C ALA A 260 17.54 8.61 12.80
N GLN A 261 17.52 7.99 11.61
CA GLN A 261 18.39 8.42 10.48
C GLN A 261 18.01 9.81 9.96
N VAL A 262 16.76 10.23 10.17
CA VAL A 262 16.24 11.52 9.72
C VAL A 262 16.39 12.57 10.81
N THR A 263 16.06 12.21 12.05
CA THR A 263 15.98 13.18 13.17
C THR A 263 17.29 13.31 13.94
N SER A 264 18.21 12.35 13.79
CA SER A 264 19.40 12.20 14.64
C SER A 264 19.10 12.03 16.14
N ASN A 265 17.83 11.85 16.53
CA ASN A 265 17.43 11.65 17.90
C ASN A 265 17.49 10.15 18.26
N ALA A 266 18.25 9.80 19.30
CA ALA A 266 18.36 8.43 19.76
C ALA A 266 17.03 7.83 20.24
N GLY A 267 16.09 8.67 20.69
CA GLY A 267 14.73 8.25 21.08
C GLY A 267 13.89 7.72 19.91
N ASP A 268 14.23 8.09 18.68
CA ASP A 268 13.51 7.69 17.47
C ASP A 268 14.09 6.41 16.83
N LYS A 269 15.04 5.74 17.50
CA LYS A 269 15.68 4.53 16.97
C LYS A 269 14.66 3.42 16.75
N PHE A 270 14.71 2.85 15.56
CA PHE A 270 13.86 1.73 15.12
C PHE A 270 12.38 2.08 15.01
N PHE A 271 12.03 3.37 14.99
CA PHE A 271 10.69 3.79 14.62
C PHE A 271 10.53 3.77 13.11
N PHE A 272 9.47 3.13 12.64
CA PHE A 272 9.10 3.06 11.24
C PHE A 272 7.63 3.41 11.07
N LYS A 273 7.28 3.96 9.92
CA LYS A 273 5.88 4.14 9.52
C LYS A 273 5.28 2.76 9.39
N VAL A 274 4.19 2.53 10.10
CA VAL A 274 3.44 1.27 10.00
C VAL A 274 3.01 1.10 8.55
N PRO A 275 3.35 0.00 7.86
CA PRO A 275 2.99 -0.20 6.46
C PRO A 275 1.49 -0.44 6.31
N SER A 276 0.94 -0.10 5.14
CA SER A 276 -0.41 -0.50 4.74
C SER A 276 -0.49 -2.03 4.65
N MET A 277 -1.61 -2.61 5.09
CA MET A 277 -1.88 -4.05 4.95
C MET A 277 -2.70 -4.36 3.69
N ARG A 278 -3.14 -3.34 2.95
CA ARG A 278 -3.84 -3.56 1.67
C ARG A 278 -2.90 -4.25 0.70
N ASN A 279 -3.40 -5.29 0.03
CA ASN A 279 -2.67 -6.12 -0.93
C ASN A 279 -1.44 -6.89 -0.37
N VAL A 280 -1.34 -7.07 0.95
CA VAL A 280 -0.13 -7.60 1.62
C VAL A 280 0.29 -9.00 1.14
N LEU A 281 -0.64 -9.86 0.71
CA LEU A 281 -0.27 -11.20 0.23
C LEU A 281 0.54 -11.17 -1.08
N ASN A 282 0.51 -10.06 -1.81
CA ASN A 282 1.17 -9.92 -3.11
C ASN A 282 2.46 -9.08 -3.04
N THR A 283 2.87 -8.64 -1.85
CA THR A 283 4.00 -7.72 -1.67
C THR A 283 5.18 -8.33 -0.91
N ALA A 284 5.33 -9.65 -0.92
CA ALA A 284 6.51 -10.31 -0.37
C ALA A 284 7.79 -9.85 -1.12
N PRO A 285 8.96 -9.82 -0.47
CA PRO A 285 9.19 -10.10 0.96
C PRO A 285 8.80 -8.93 1.87
N TYR A 286 8.73 -9.19 3.18
CA TYR A 286 8.14 -8.30 4.18
C TYR A 286 9.15 -7.58 5.07
N PHE A 287 8.68 -6.52 5.73
CA PHE A 287 9.42 -5.57 6.56
C PHE A 287 10.34 -4.62 5.78
N HIS A 288 10.88 -3.61 6.46
CA HIS A 288 11.70 -2.56 5.87
C HIS A 288 12.96 -3.10 5.16
N ASP A 289 13.43 -4.27 5.55
CA ASP A 289 14.62 -4.94 5.06
C ASP A 289 14.33 -6.20 4.24
N GLY A 290 13.05 -6.53 3.99
CA GLY A 290 12.65 -7.71 3.24
C GLY A 290 13.09 -9.03 3.89
N ALA A 291 13.22 -9.08 5.23
CA ALA A 291 13.77 -10.26 5.92
C ALA A 291 12.83 -11.47 5.95
N ALA A 292 11.52 -11.26 6.00
CA ALA A 292 10.54 -12.36 5.99
C ALA A 292 10.07 -12.64 4.56
N THR A 293 10.30 -13.86 4.08
CA THR A 293 9.96 -14.27 2.70
C THR A 293 8.50 -14.70 2.54
N THR A 294 7.84 -15.09 3.62
CA THR A 294 6.46 -15.59 3.65
C THR A 294 5.59 -14.77 4.58
N ILE A 295 4.29 -14.69 4.30
CA ILE A 295 3.37 -13.92 5.14
C ILE A 295 3.23 -14.53 6.54
N GLU A 296 3.30 -15.86 6.65
CA GLU A 296 3.26 -16.59 7.91
C GLU A 296 4.41 -16.19 8.82
N GLN A 297 5.64 -16.16 8.28
CA GLN A 297 6.80 -15.66 9.02
C GLN A 297 6.61 -14.21 9.45
N ALA A 298 6.06 -13.35 8.59
CA ALA A 298 5.80 -11.95 8.96
C ALA A 298 4.74 -11.82 10.08
N ILE A 299 3.70 -12.67 10.07
CA ILE A 299 2.70 -12.76 11.15
C ILE A 299 3.36 -13.21 12.46
N ILE A 300 4.16 -14.27 12.42
CA ILE A 300 4.90 -14.82 13.58
C ILE A 300 5.84 -13.75 14.17
N ASP A 301 6.65 -13.12 13.32
CA ASP A 301 7.62 -12.12 13.75
C ASP A 301 6.91 -10.89 14.33
N THR A 302 5.80 -10.46 13.74
CA THR A 302 5.01 -9.34 14.28
C THR A 302 4.43 -9.69 15.64
N ALA A 303 3.83 -10.87 15.79
CA ALA A 303 3.26 -11.35 17.05
C ALA A 303 4.31 -11.41 18.18
N LYS A 304 5.51 -11.90 17.85
CA LYS A 304 6.64 -11.96 18.79
C LYS A 304 7.17 -10.57 19.13
N HIS A 305 7.57 -9.79 18.12
CA HIS A 305 8.31 -8.54 18.33
C HIS A 305 7.45 -7.39 18.82
N GLN A 306 6.19 -7.30 18.38
CA GLN A 306 5.31 -6.20 18.75
C GLN A 306 4.42 -6.52 19.95
N LEU A 307 4.02 -7.78 20.13
CA LEU A 307 3.02 -8.17 21.13
C LEU A 307 3.56 -9.14 22.19
N GLY A 308 4.72 -9.78 21.98
CA GLY A 308 5.28 -10.76 22.90
C GLY A 308 4.45 -12.05 23.01
N ILE A 309 3.64 -12.35 21.99
CA ILE A 309 2.75 -13.52 21.98
C ILE A 309 3.21 -14.56 20.96
N ARG A 310 2.81 -15.81 21.19
CA ARG A 310 2.90 -16.88 20.21
C ARG A 310 1.52 -17.18 19.66
N LEU A 311 1.42 -17.28 18.35
CA LEU A 311 0.22 -17.70 17.66
C LEU A 311 0.34 -19.19 17.33
N THR A 312 -0.79 -19.89 17.40
CA THR A 312 -0.91 -21.25 16.89
C THR A 312 -0.91 -21.26 15.37
N GLU A 313 -0.64 -22.40 14.75
CA GLU A 313 -0.70 -22.56 13.30
C GLU A 313 -2.08 -22.17 12.75
N GLN A 314 -3.15 -22.58 13.43
CA GLN A 314 -4.52 -22.24 13.01
C GLN A 314 -4.77 -20.72 13.05
N GLU A 315 -4.31 -20.03 14.09
CA GLU A 315 -4.46 -18.57 14.18
C GLU A 315 -3.69 -17.86 13.05
N ILE A 316 -2.51 -18.35 12.68
CA ILE A 316 -1.72 -17.82 11.56
C ILE A 316 -2.47 -18.01 10.25
N GLN A 317 -3.00 -19.22 10.00
CA GLN A 317 -3.77 -19.51 8.79
C GLN A 317 -5.08 -18.70 8.71
N ASP A 318 -5.75 -18.48 9.84
CA ASP A 318 -6.97 -17.67 9.87
C ASP A 318 -6.65 -16.18 9.58
N ILE A 319 -5.61 -15.62 10.19
CA ILE A 319 -5.17 -14.25 9.89
C ILE A 319 -4.74 -14.11 8.42
N LYS A 320 -4.01 -15.09 7.87
CA LYS A 320 -3.66 -15.13 6.45
C LYS A 320 -4.91 -15.20 5.56
N ALA A 321 -5.91 -16.00 5.93
CA ALA A 321 -7.17 -16.06 5.21
C ALA A 321 -7.82 -14.68 5.18
N PHE A 322 -7.89 -13.97 6.32
CA PHE A 322 -8.36 -12.58 6.34
C PHE A 322 -7.56 -11.67 5.40
N PHE A 323 -6.23 -11.76 5.36
CA PHE A 323 -5.42 -10.95 4.44
C PHE A 323 -5.74 -11.19 2.97
N SER A 324 -6.24 -12.36 2.59
CA SER A 324 -6.69 -12.60 1.21
C SER A 324 -7.87 -11.72 0.79
N SER A 325 -8.69 -11.27 1.76
CA SER A 325 -9.77 -10.32 1.50
C SER A 325 -9.28 -8.90 1.19
N LEU A 326 -8.00 -8.62 1.43
CA LEU A 326 -7.33 -7.34 1.17
C LEU A 326 -6.63 -7.31 -0.20
N ASN A 327 -6.69 -8.41 -0.97
CA ASN A 327 -6.06 -8.48 -2.28
C ASN A 327 -6.72 -7.52 -3.26
N ASN A 328 -5.89 -6.77 -3.99
CA ASN A 328 -6.38 -5.83 -4.98
C ASN A 328 -7.05 -6.58 -6.16
N GLN A 329 -8.29 -6.20 -6.45
CA GLN A 329 -9.11 -6.66 -7.58
C GLN A 329 -9.23 -5.56 -8.65
N ALA A 330 -8.66 -4.38 -8.43
CA ALA A 330 -8.66 -3.31 -9.42
C ALA A 330 -7.76 -3.70 -10.59
N ALA A 331 -8.34 -3.87 -11.77
CA ALA A 331 -7.57 -4.06 -12.99
C ALA A 331 -6.77 -2.79 -13.31
N PHE A 332 -5.44 -2.89 -13.35
CA PHE A 332 -4.61 -1.83 -13.93
C PHE A 332 -4.63 -1.95 -15.46
N SER A 333 -5.52 -1.19 -16.10
CA SER A 333 -5.55 -1.14 -17.57
C SER A 333 -4.50 -0.19 -18.13
N PHE A 334 -3.54 -0.74 -18.88
CA PHE A 334 -2.85 0.00 -19.92
C PHE A 334 -3.81 0.27 -21.07
N ASN A 335 -4.64 1.31 -20.96
CA ASN A 335 -5.10 1.95 -22.18
C ASN A 335 -3.87 2.62 -22.82
N THR A 336 -3.20 1.87 -23.71
CA THR A 336 -2.12 2.34 -24.59
C THR A 336 -2.63 3.20 -25.75
N ARG A 337 -3.93 3.49 -25.78
CA ARG A 337 -4.54 4.40 -26.76
C ARG A 337 -4.96 5.69 -26.07
N GLN A 338 -4.04 6.65 -26.00
CA GLN A 338 -4.30 8.08 -26.15
C GLN A 338 -2.98 8.80 -26.44
#